data_AF-A0A0B1RZ93-F1
#
_entry.id   AF-A0A0B1RZ93-F1
#
_cell.length_a   1.000
_cell.length_b   1.000
_cell.length_c   1.000
_cell.angle_alpha   90.00
_cell.angle_beta   90.00
_cell.angle_gamma   90.00
#
_symmetry.space_group_name_H-M   'P 1'
#
loop_
_entity.id
_entity.type
_entity.pdbx_description
1 polymer ?
#
loop_
_entity_poly.entity_id
_entity_poly.type
_entity_poly.pdbx_seq_one_letter_code
_entity_poly.pdbx_strand_id
1 'polypeptide(L)'
;MLELYTRHRGIWPSRVIITRDGVSEGQYRMVITEELSAIKEACEELGRLHGAKSWMPKFTVVIATKRHNARFFVQKGNHIENPKPATVVDTDVVRSDITEFYLQSHRPLQGTAKSTSYQVLVDENDLSSDELQAMMHGLAFHHQIFDGPVSIPEPIYQADEWAKRGKDIWKTYT
;
A
#
# COMPACT_ATOMS: atom_id res chain seq x y z
N MET A 1 -14.16 10.29 0.56
CA MET A 1 -13.36 9.76 1.70
C MET A 1 -13.00 10.86 2.71
N LEU A 2 -12.45 11.99 2.28
CA LEU A 2 -12.02 13.07 3.18
C LEU A 2 -13.16 13.66 4.03
N GLU A 3 -14.31 13.94 3.44
CA GLU A 3 -15.49 14.39 4.19
C GLU A 3 -15.94 13.38 5.25
N LEU A 4 -15.90 12.08 4.92
CA LEU A 4 -16.26 11.02 5.85
C LEU A 4 -15.27 10.98 7.03
N TYR A 5 -13.98 11.09 6.74
CA TYR A 5 -12.95 11.20 7.78
C TYR A 5 -13.22 12.41 8.68
N THR A 6 -13.42 13.59 8.09
CA THR A 6 -13.71 14.82 8.83
C THR A 6 -14.97 14.69 9.68
N ARG A 7 -16.04 14.08 9.15
CA ARG A 7 -17.28 13.85 9.91
C ARG A 7 -17.04 12.99 11.15
N HIS A 8 -16.21 11.95 11.05
CA HIS A 8 -15.95 11.04 12.16
C HIS A 8 -14.85 11.51 13.12
N ARG A 9 -13.91 12.34 12.67
CA ARG A 9 -12.76 12.79 13.47
C ARG A 9 -12.87 14.24 13.93
N GLY A 10 -13.76 15.03 13.35
CA GLY A 10 -13.91 16.47 13.64
C GLY A 10 -12.76 17.34 13.13
N ILE A 11 -11.74 16.74 12.51
CA ILE A 11 -10.56 17.41 11.98
C ILE A 11 -10.25 16.90 10.58
N TRP A 12 -9.61 17.75 9.79
CA TRP A 12 -9.12 17.37 8.47
C TRP A 12 -7.79 16.63 8.61
N PRO A 13 -7.51 15.62 7.78
CA PRO A 13 -6.26 14.90 7.89
C PRO A 13 -5.10 15.84 7.52
N SER A 14 -4.03 15.81 8.32
CA SER A 14 -2.78 16.51 8.03
C SER A 14 -1.78 15.66 7.25
N ARG A 15 -1.97 14.34 7.27
CA ARG A 15 -1.14 13.33 6.61
C ARG A 15 -2.04 12.33 5.90
N VAL A 16 -1.70 11.97 4.67
CA VAL A 16 -2.40 10.96 3.87
C VAL A 16 -1.37 9.99 3.32
N ILE A 17 -1.64 8.70 3.49
CA ILE A 17 -0.79 7.63 3.00
C ILE A 17 -1.62 6.83 2.01
N ILE A 18 -1.11 6.72 0.79
CA ILE A 18 -1.76 6.05 -0.32
C ILE A 18 -1.00 4.77 -0.61
N THR A 19 -1.66 3.63 -0.45
CA THR A 19 -1.16 2.32 -0.87
C THR A 19 -1.81 1.94 -2.20
N ARG A 20 -1.01 1.73 -3.24
CA ARG A 20 -1.47 1.52 -4.62
C ARG A 20 -0.99 0.16 -5.14
N ASP A 21 -1.90 -0.73 -5.53
CA ASP A 21 -1.58 -1.99 -6.23
C ASP A 21 -2.04 -1.92 -7.69
N GLY A 22 -1.45 -2.70 -8.58
CA GLY A 22 -1.91 -2.86 -9.97
C GLY A 22 -1.22 -1.94 -10.97
N VAL A 23 -0.02 -1.44 -10.64
CA VAL A 23 0.84 -0.69 -11.56
C VAL A 23 2.18 -1.36 -11.74
N SER A 24 2.71 -1.28 -12.95
CA SER A 24 4.07 -1.68 -13.27
C SER A 24 5.03 -0.50 -13.14
N GLU A 25 6.33 -0.77 -13.11
CA GLU A 25 7.38 0.25 -13.04
C GLU A 25 7.23 1.34 -14.11
N GLY A 26 6.91 0.97 -15.36
CA GLY A 26 6.73 1.93 -16.46
C GLY A 26 5.58 2.92 -16.24
N GLN A 27 4.72 2.69 -15.24
CA GLN A 27 3.57 3.52 -14.90
C GLN A 27 3.79 4.39 -13.66
N TYR A 28 4.94 4.29 -12.98
CA TYR A 28 5.20 5.09 -11.76
C TYR A 28 5.10 6.59 -12.01
N ARG A 29 5.57 7.05 -13.17
CA ARG A 29 5.42 8.46 -13.55
C ARG A 29 3.95 8.88 -13.63
N MET A 30 3.09 8.05 -14.22
CA MET A 30 1.65 8.33 -14.33
C MET A 30 0.99 8.41 -12.95
N VAL A 31 1.38 7.54 -12.00
CA VAL A 31 0.87 7.60 -10.62
C VAL A 31 1.17 8.96 -9.98
N ILE A 32 2.36 9.51 -10.22
CA ILE A 32 2.76 10.82 -9.67
C ILE A 32 2.07 11.96 -10.44
N THR A 33 2.17 11.96 -11.77
CA THR A 33 1.76 13.12 -12.59
C THR A 33 0.27 13.21 -12.79
N GLU A 34 -0.45 12.09 -12.77
CA GLU A 34 -1.89 12.02 -13.01
C GLU A 34 -2.64 11.70 -11.71
N GLU A 35 -2.39 10.53 -11.10
CA GLU A 35 -3.20 10.09 -9.95
C GLU A 35 -3.01 10.99 -8.72
N LEU A 36 -1.76 11.24 -8.31
CA LEU A 36 -1.48 12.09 -7.15
C LEU A 36 -1.86 13.55 -7.40
N SER A 37 -1.62 14.06 -8.62
CA SER A 37 -2.06 15.42 -9.00
C SER A 37 -3.57 15.59 -8.87
N ALA A 38 -4.36 14.64 -9.40
CA ALA A 38 -5.82 14.68 -9.29
C ALA A 38 -6.29 14.62 -7.82
N ILE A 39 -5.61 13.84 -6.97
CA ILE A 39 -5.91 13.77 -5.53
C ILE A 39 -5.61 15.11 -4.84
N LYS A 40 -4.50 15.77 -5.19
CA LYS A 40 -4.14 17.09 -4.67
C LYS A 40 -5.15 18.16 -5.11
N GLU A 41 -5.55 18.17 -6.38
CA GLU A 41 -6.59 19.05 -6.90
C GLU A 41 -7.92 18.87 -6.15
N ALA A 42 -8.33 17.63 -5.89
CA ALA A 42 -9.52 17.34 -5.10
C ALA A 42 -9.43 17.83 -3.65
N CYS A 43 -8.23 17.81 -3.05
CA CYS A 43 -8.01 18.38 -1.72
C CYS A 43 -8.15 19.91 -1.73
N GLU A 44 -7.60 20.59 -2.74
CA GLU A 44 -7.75 22.04 -2.90
C GLU A 44 -9.22 22.44 -3.11
N GLU A 45 -9.94 21.71 -3.95
CA GLU A 45 -11.35 21.93 -4.19
C GLU A 45 -12.16 21.81 -2.91
N LEU A 46 -11.96 20.72 -2.14
CA LEU A 46 -12.61 20.54 -0.85
C LEU A 46 -12.25 21.67 0.13
N GLY A 47 -10.98 22.08 0.15
CA GLY A 47 -10.50 23.25 0.89
C GLY A 47 -11.33 24.50 0.61
N ARG A 48 -11.47 24.84 -0.68
CA ARG A 48 -12.25 26.00 -1.13
C ARG A 48 -13.73 25.90 -0.76
N LEU A 49 -14.34 24.73 -0.95
CA LEU A 49 -15.78 24.51 -0.67
C LEU A 49 -16.14 24.75 0.80
N HIS A 50 -15.22 24.48 1.73
CA HIS A 50 -15.42 24.70 3.16
C HIS A 50 -14.84 26.03 3.68
N GLY A 51 -14.43 26.94 2.79
CA GLY A 51 -13.93 28.26 3.16
C GLY A 51 -12.53 28.27 3.79
N ALA A 52 -11.77 27.18 3.68
CA ALA A 52 -10.38 27.15 4.11
C ALA A 52 -9.51 27.95 3.12
N LYS A 53 -8.71 28.90 3.63
CA LYS A 53 -7.77 29.68 2.79
C LYS A 53 -6.69 28.82 2.15
N SER A 54 -6.24 27.78 2.86
CA SER A 54 -5.24 26.83 2.38
C SER A 54 -5.31 25.56 3.23
N TRP A 55 -5.52 24.42 2.59
CA TRP A 55 -5.35 23.11 3.20
C TRP A 55 -4.79 22.15 2.15
N MET A 56 -3.69 21.48 2.50
CA MET A 56 -3.10 20.42 1.72
C MET A 56 -2.45 19.45 2.72
N PRO A 57 -2.91 18.19 2.80
CA PRO A 57 -2.21 17.20 3.62
C PRO A 57 -0.87 16.85 2.97
N LYS A 58 0.05 16.35 3.79
CA LYS A 58 1.29 15.72 3.29
C LYS A 58 0.99 14.32 2.77
N PHE A 59 1.50 13.99 1.60
CA PHE A 59 1.29 12.69 0.96
C PHE A 59 2.50 11.78 1.03
N THR A 60 2.25 10.50 1.32
CA THR A 60 3.19 9.42 1.03
C THR A 60 2.51 8.42 0.09
N VAL A 61 3.14 8.10 -1.04
CA VAL A 61 2.62 7.16 -2.04
C VAL A 61 3.51 5.93 -2.06
N VAL A 62 2.92 4.80 -1.69
CA VAL A 62 3.58 3.50 -1.65
C VAL A 62 2.91 2.57 -2.65
N ILE A 63 3.64 2.12 -3.67
CA ILE A 63 3.20 1.04 -4.54
C ILE A 63 3.41 -0.28 -3.78
N ALA A 64 2.42 -1.16 -3.79
CA ALA A 64 2.58 -2.53 -3.31
C ALA A 64 2.38 -3.49 -4.47
N THR A 65 3.44 -4.18 -4.87
CA THR A 65 3.44 -5.13 -5.97
C THR A 65 3.47 -6.53 -5.41
N LYS A 66 2.33 -7.24 -5.46
CA LYS A 66 2.28 -8.67 -5.11
C LYS A 66 2.73 -9.56 -6.27
N ARG A 67 2.61 -9.13 -7.54
CA ARG A 67 2.86 -10.01 -8.70
C ARG A 67 4.25 -9.79 -9.32
N HIS A 68 5.28 -10.33 -8.68
CA HIS A 68 6.67 -10.30 -9.17
C HIS A 68 7.36 -11.68 -9.06
N ASN A 69 8.61 -11.74 -9.53
CA ASN A 69 9.41 -12.97 -9.65
C ASN A 69 10.31 -13.26 -8.44
N ALA A 70 10.65 -12.25 -7.61
CA ALA A 70 11.48 -12.47 -6.42
C ALA A 70 10.87 -13.49 -5.43
N ARG A 71 11.72 -14.37 -4.90
CA ARG A 71 11.40 -15.34 -3.85
C ARG A 71 12.52 -15.34 -2.82
N PHE A 72 12.15 -15.40 -1.55
CA PHE A 72 13.07 -15.40 -0.42
C PHE A 72 12.96 -16.71 0.34
N PHE A 73 14.08 -17.15 0.87
CA PHE A 73 14.24 -18.46 1.47
C PHE A 73 15.16 -18.37 2.68
N VAL A 74 14.89 -19.18 3.70
CA VAL A 74 15.81 -19.38 4.82
C VAL A 74 16.35 -20.80 4.73
N GLN A 75 17.68 -20.93 4.68
CA GLN A 75 18.33 -22.23 4.70
C GLN A 75 18.44 -22.74 6.14
N LYS A 76 17.99 -23.98 6.38
CA LYS A 76 18.07 -24.66 7.67
C LYS A 76 18.66 -26.05 7.48
N GLY A 77 19.99 -26.13 7.59
CA GLY A 77 20.74 -27.33 7.23
C GLY A 77 20.57 -27.67 5.74
N ASN A 78 20.04 -28.86 5.47
CA ASN A 78 19.76 -29.35 4.11
C ASN A 78 18.34 -29.02 3.62
N HIS A 79 17.56 -28.27 4.40
CA HIS A 79 16.20 -27.90 4.05
C HIS A 79 16.08 -26.40 3.75
N ILE A 80 15.14 -26.07 2.87
CA ILE A 80 14.76 -24.70 2.55
C ILE A 80 13.37 -24.45 3.10
N GLU A 81 13.22 -23.38 3.86
CA GLU A 81 11.95 -22.96 4.45
C GLU A 81 11.59 -21.54 3.99
N ASN A 82 10.29 -21.20 4.07
CA ASN A 82 9.86 -19.82 3.88
C ASN A 82 10.36 -18.95 5.03
N PRO A 83 10.69 -17.67 4.78
CA PRO A 83 10.96 -16.73 5.85
C PRO A 83 9.77 -16.60 6.80
N LYS A 84 10.06 -16.27 8.06
CA LYS A 84 9.02 -16.03 9.06
C LYS A 84 8.19 -14.79 8.70
N PRO A 85 6.91 -14.72 9.11
CA PRO A 85 6.17 -13.46 9.06
C PRO A 85 6.97 -12.32 9.71
N ALA A 86 6.78 -11.10 9.20
CA ALA A 86 7.55 -9.91 9.52
C ALA A 86 9.01 -9.89 9.02
N THR A 87 9.43 -10.84 8.17
CA THR A 87 10.73 -10.72 7.50
C THR A 87 10.69 -9.58 6.48
N VAL A 88 11.65 -8.66 6.60
CA VAL A 88 11.89 -7.56 5.66
C VAL A 88 13.20 -7.81 4.92
N VAL A 89 13.22 -7.47 3.63
CA VAL A 89 14.43 -7.39 2.81
C VAL A 89 14.46 -6.01 2.16
N ASP A 90 15.32 -5.13 2.65
CA ASP A 90 15.49 -3.74 2.22
C ASP A 90 16.94 -3.41 1.82
N THR A 91 17.81 -4.42 1.74
CA THR A 91 19.20 -4.31 1.28
C THR A 91 19.51 -5.33 0.18
N ASP A 92 20.61 -5.09 -0.54
CA ASP A 92 21.28 -5.98 -1.51
C ASP A 92 20.50 -6.33 -2.79
N VAL A 93 19.23 -6.71 -2.67
CA VAL A 93 18.35 -7.18 -3.77
C VAL A 93 17.13 -6.28 -3.95
N VAL A 94 17.31 -5.00 -3.61
CA VAL A 94 16.35 -3.92 -3.81
C VAL A 94 16.90 -2.90 -4.79
N ARG A 95 16.00 -2.07 -5.31
CA ARG A 95 16.37 -0.92 -6.14
C ARG A 95 17.26 0.09 -5.41
N SER A 96 18.18 0.69 -6.16
CA SER A 96 19.07 1.74 -5.67
C SER A 96 18.55 3.16 -5.98
N ASP A 97 17.59 3.30 -6.88
CA ASP A 97 17.09 4.59 -7.37
C ASP A 97 15.83 5.09 -6.63
N ILE A 98 15.11 4.19 -5.96
CA ILE A 98 13.94 4.49 -5.13
C ILE A 98 13.97 3.64 -3.87
N THR A 99 13.35 4.11 -2.79
CA THR A 99 13.19 3.31 -1.57
C THR A 99 12.27 2.12 -1.87
N GLU A 100 12.84 0.92 -1.82
CA GLU A 100 12.15 -0.35 -2.03
C GLU A 100 12.44 -1.31 -0.88
N PHE A 101 11.43 -2.08 -0.48
CA PHE A 101 11.62 -3.21 0.42
C PHE A 101 10.61 -4.33 0.11
N TYR A 102 11.00 -5.56 0.41
CA TYR A 102 10.10 -6.71 0.39
C TYR A 102 9.67 -7.04 1.81
N LEU A 103 8.38 -7.28 2.01
CA LEU A 103 7.84 -7.68 3.30
C LEU A 103 7.03 -8.97 3.21
N GLN A 104 7.45 -9.93 4.01
CA GLN A 104 6.77 -11.20 4.21
C GLN A 104 5.75 -11.07 5.36
N SER A 105 4.57 -10.53 5.09
CA SER A 105 3.57 -10.28 6.15
C SER A 105 2.92 -11.54 6.72
N HIS A 106 2.79 -12.59 5.90
CA HIS A 106 1.96 -13.76 6.22
C HIS A 106 2.74 -15.07 6.15
N ARG A 107 2.21 -16.12 6.77
CA ARG A 107 2.68 -17.49 6.56
C ARG A 107 1.89 -18.09 5.40
N PRO A 108 2.55 -18.62 4.34
CA PRO A 108 1.82 -19.28 3.27
C PRO A 108 1.21 -20.58 3.82
N LEU A 109 -0.05 -20.86 3.45
CA LEU A 109 -0.69 -22.14 3.77
C LEU A 109 -0.04 -23.29 2.99
N GLN A 110 0.37 -23.02 1.75
CA GLN A 110 1.01 -23.99 0.87
C GLN A 110 2.03 -23.31 -0.05
N GLY A 111 3.11 -24.04 -0.35
CA GLY A 111 4.11 -23.64 -1.34
C GLY A 111 5.09 -22.58 -0.84
N THR A 112 5.70 -21.87 -1.79
CA THR A 112 6.64 -20.78 -1.51
C THR A 112 5.88 -19.47 -1.41
N ALA A 113 6.10 -18.74 -0.33
CA ALA A 113 5.53 -17.43 -0.15
C ALA A 113 6.03 -16.44 -1.19
N LYS A 114 5.17 -15.46 -1.47
CA LYS A 114 5.54 -14.28 -2.23
C LYS A 114 5.44 -13.08 -1.31
N SER A 115 6.60 -12.60 -0.88
CA SER A 115 6.74 -11.38 -0.08
C SER A 115 6.38 -10.19 -0.96
N THR A 116 5.50 -9.32 -0.49
CA THR A 116 5.05 -8.18 -1.30
C THR A 116 6.18 -7.17 -1.41
N SER A 117 6.44 -6.68 -2.62
CA SER A 117 7.41 -5.60 -2.84
C SER A 117 6.73 -4.25 -2.67
N TYR A 118 7.34 -3.34 -1.92
CA TYR A 118 6.84 -2.00 -1.66
C TYR A 118 7.82 -0.97 -2.22
N GLN A 119 7.33 -0.02 -3.02
CA GLN A 119 8.12 1.08 -3.57
C GLN A 119 7.55 2.42 -3.13
N VAL A 120 8.37 3.28 -2.53
CA VAL A 120 7.96 4.62 -2.12
C VAL A 120 8.22 5.59 -3.28
N LEU A 121 7.16 6.12 -3.88
CA LEU A 121 7.28 7.06 -5.01
C LEU A 121 7.34 8.52 -4.56
N VAL A 122 6.64 8.83 -3.48
CA VAL A 122 6.56 10.18 -2.90
C VAL A 122 6.51 10.01 -1.38
N ASP A 123 7.29 10.81 -0.66
CA ASP A 123 7.18 10.90 0.79
C ASP A 123 7.36 12.34 1.30
N GLU A 124 6.25 13.04 1.47
CA GLU A 124 6.21 14.38 2.07
C GLU A 124 6.07 14.32 3.61
N ASN A 125 5.77 13.13 4.14
CA ASN A 125 5.60 12.90 5.57
C ASN A 125 6.93 12.64 6.28
N ASP A 126 8.02 12.41 5.53
CA ASP A 126 9.38 12.16 6.04
C ASP A 126 9.39 10.95 6.98
N LEU A 127 8.81 9.84 6.50
CA LEU A 127 8.72 8.59 7.23
C LEU A 127 10.03 7.82 7.10
N SER A 128 10.53 7.34 8.24
CA SER A 128 11.64 6.39 8.23
C SER A 128 11.24 5.06 7.59
N SER A 129 12.23 4.32 7.09
CA SER A 129 12.04 2.96 6.58
C SER A 129 11.37 2.06 7.62
N ASP A 130 11.80 2.13 8.89
CA ASP A 130 11.23 1.35 9.98
C ASP A 130 9.74 1.66 10.20
N GLU A 131 9.35 2.94 10.17
CA GLU A 131 7.95 3.35 10.31
C GLU A 131 7.09 2.83 9.15
N LEU A 132 7.58 2.96 7.92
CA LEU A 132 6.88 2.47 6.72
C LEU A 132 6.71 0.96 6.75
N GLN A 133 7.79 0.22 7.05
CA GLN A 133 7.79 -1.24 7.13
C GLN A 133 6.84 -1.73 8.23
N ALA A 134 6.92 -1.14 9.43
CA ALA A 134 6.04 -1.47 10.55
C ALA A 134 4.57 -1.17 10.24
N MET A 135 4.29 -0.03 9.61
CA MET A 135 2.94 0.34 9.23
C MET A 135 2.36 -0.58 8.15
N MET A 136 3.12 -0.90 7.09
CA MET A 136 2.67 -1.83 6.05
C MET A 136 2.40 -3.22 6.64
N HIS A 137 3.23 -3.66 7.59
CA HIS A 137 3.00 -4.92 8.30
C HIS A 137 1.76 -4.85 9.19
N GLY A 138 1.60 -3.79 9.99
CA GLY A 138 0.43 -3.60 10.87
C GLY A 138 -0.89 -3.56 10.10
N LEU A 139 -0.91 -2.87 8.95
CA LEU A 139 -2.08 -2.82 8.07
C LEU A 139 -2.48 -4.20 7.52
N ALA A 140 -1.56 -5.17 7.45
CA ALA A 140 -1.90 -6.52 7.02
C ALA A 140 -2.70 -7.33 8.06
N PHE A 141 -2.74 -6.89 9.32
CA PHE A 141 -3.55 -7.52 10.39
C PHE A 141 -4.98 -6.98 10.46
N HIS A 142 -5.32 -5.94 9.70
CA HIS A 142 -6.65 -5.32 9.78
C HIS A 142 -7.71 -6.06 8.95
N HIS A 143 -7.36 -7.18 8.32
CA HIS A 143 -8.32 -7.97 7.55
C HIS A 143 -9.33 -8.66 8.46
N GLN A 144 -10.56 -8.15 8.47
CA GLN A 144 -11.53 -8.44 9.53
C GLN A 144 -12.13 -9.86 9.51
N ILE A 145 -11.92 -10.64 8.45
CA ILE A 145 -12.51 -11.98 8.28
C ILE A 145 -11.53 -13.12 8.57
N PHE A 146 -10.29 -12.80 8.96
CA PHE A 146 -9.25 -13.77 9.25
C PHE A 146 -8.47 -13.36 10.51
N ASP A 147 -8.07 -14.32 11.34
CA ASP A 147 -7.41 -14.11 12.63
C ASP A 147 -5.88 -14.02 12.52
N GLY A 148 -5.37 -13.64 11.35
CA GLY A 148 -3.94 -13.50 11.07
C GLY A 148 -3.65 -12.48 9.97
N PRO A 149 -2.35 -12.21 9.71
CA PRO A 149 -1.99 -11.23 8.69
C PRO A 149 -2.19 -11.80 7.29
N VAL A 150 -2.73 -10.96 6.40
CA VAL A 150 -2.79 -11.24 4.96
C VAL A 150 -1.50 -10.81 4.24
N SER A 151 -1.40 -11.07 2.94
CA SER A 151 -0.16 -10.83 2.18
C SER A 151 0.12 -9.36 1.83
N ILE A 152 -0.91 -8.51 1.88
CA ILE A 152 -0.91 -7.11 1.43
C ILE A 152 -1.62 -6.26 2.48
N PRO A 153 -1.43 -4.92 2.52
CA PRO A 153 -2.12 -4.06 3.46
C PRO A 153 -3.64 -4.09 3.24
N GLU A 154 -4.41 -3.98 4.32
CA GLU A 154 -5.88 -4.01 4.25
C GLU A 154 -6.51 -2.99 3.30
N PRO A 155 -6.02 -1.73 3.17
CA PRO A 155 -6.60 -0.79 2.20
C PRO A 155 -6.56 -1.31 0.76
N ILE A 156 -5.49 -2.04 0.39
CA ILE A 156 -5.37 -2.67 -0.94
C ILE A 156 -6.33 -3.84 -1.05
N TYR A 157 -6.36 -4.71 -0.02
CA TYR A 157 -7.23 -5.88 -0.04
C TYR A 157 -8.70 -5.47 -0.22
N GLN A 158 -9.15 -4.44 0.49
CA GLN A 158 -10.49 -3.89 0.32
C GLN A 158 -10.69 -3.34 -1.09
N ALA A 159 -9.76 -2.54 -1.61
CA ALA A 159 -9.85 -1.98 -2.96
C ALA A 159 -10.06 -3.08 -4.02
N ASP A 160 -9.36 -4.20 -3.90
CA ASP A 160 -9.52 -5.38 -4.77
C ASP A 160 -10.92 -5.99 -4.68
N GLU A 161 -11.47 -6.18 -3.47
CA GLU A 161 -12.83 -6.71 -3.29
C GLU A 161 -13.90 -5.75 -3.82
N TRP A 162 -13.73 -4.44 -3.64
CA TRP A 162 -14.62 -3.42 -4.22
C TRP A 162 -14.57 -3.44 -5.76
N ALA A 163 -13.39 -3.54 -6.35
CA ALA A 163 -13.21 -3.64 -7.79
C ALA A 163 -13.83 -4.92 -8.37
N LYS A 164 -13.62 -6.06 -7.69
CA LYS A 164 -14.24 -7.34 -8.04
C LYS A 164 -15.76 -7.25 -8.00
N ARG A 165 -16.33 -6.70 -6.92
CA ARG A 165 -17.77 -6.48 -6.80
C ARG A 165 -18.31 -5.57 -7.91
N GLY A 166 -17.61 -4.49 -8.23
CA GLY A 166 -17.99 -3.59 -9.33
C GLY A 166 -18.05 -4.31 -10.68
N LYS A 167 -17.05 -5.15 -10.97
CA LYS A 167 -17.02 -5.98 -12.18
C LYS A 167 -18.17 -6.99 -12.23
N ASP A 168 -18.50 -7.62 -11.11
CA ASP A 168 -19.57 -8.62 -11.06
C ASP A 168 -20.95 -7.97 -11.25
N ILE A 169 -21.17 -6.79 -10.66
CA ILE A 169 -22.37 -5.98 -10.91
C ILE A 169 -22.46 -5.62 -12.39
N TRP A 170 -21.38 -5.08 -12.98
CA TRP A 170 -21.36 -4.72 -14.39
C TRP A 170 -21.80 -5.89 -15.30
N LYS A 171 -21.19 -7.07 -15.11
CA LYS A 171 -21.53 -8.29 -15.86
C LYS A 171 -22.97 -8.80 -15.65
N THR A 172 -23.61 -8.43 -14.56
CA THR A 172 -24.99 -8.86 -14.28
C THR A 172 -25.99 -8.02 -15.06
N TYR A 173 -25.63 -6.77 -15.37
CA TYR A 173 -26.53 -5.79 -16.00
C TYR A 173 -26.08 -5.35 -17.41
N THR A 174 -25.08 -6.00 -18.00
CA THR A 174 -24.70 -5.90 -19.43
C THR A 174 -24.59 -7.29 -20.03
#